data_AF-A0A842Y294-F1
#
_entry.id   AF-A0A842Y294-F1
#
_cell.length_a   1.000
_cell.length_b   1.000
_cell.length_c   1.000
_cell.angle_alpha   90.00
_cell.angle_beta   90.00
_cell.angle_gamma   90.00
#
_symmetry.space_group_name_H-M   'P 1'
#
loop_
_entity.id
_entity.type
_entity.pdbx_description
1 polymer ?
#
loop_
_entity_poly.entity_id
_entity_poly.type
_entity_poly.pdbx_seq_one_letter_code
_entity_poly.pdbx_strand_id
1 'polypeptide(L)'
;MSQKPGLKRELGLFEVTLSGVGIILGAGIYALIGKAAGLAGNSVWMSFAISAVVALFTGLSYSELSSMFPRAGAEHEYIKNAFGKVTAFIIGWLIILSGIIGASTVALGFGGYFSSLFHTPAIPSAIILIVLLSFVLFLGIKESVFFAILFT
;
A
#
# COMPACT_ATOMS: atom_id res chain seq x y z
N MET A 1 -9.09 35.57 -8.76
CA MET A 1 -8.35 34.31 -8.94
C MET A 1 -8.76 33.38 -7.81
N SER A 2 -9.57 32.36 -8.10
CA SER A 2 -10.06 31.43 -7.08
C SER A 2 -8.88 30.61 -6.54
N GLN A 3 -8.49 30.82 -5.28
CA GLN A 3 -7.50 29.99 -4.59
C GLN A 3 -8.06 28.56 -4.56
N LYS A 4 -7.55 27.69 -5.42
CA LYS A 4 -7.82 26.26 -5.33
C LYS A 4 -7.30 25.81 -3.95
N PRO A 5 -8.09 25.13 -3.11
CA PRO A 5 -7.59 24.57 -1.87
C PRO A 5 -6.44 23.62 -2.20
N GLY A 6 -5.21 24.03 -1.88
CA GLY A 6 -4.02 23.20 -2.05
C GLY A 6 -3.98 22.17 -0.93
N LEU A 7 -3.61 20.92 -1.25
CA LEU A 7 -3.32 19.94 -0.21
C LEU A 7 -2.18 20.49 0.66
N LYS A 8 -2.37 20.45 1.98
CA LYS A 8 -1.29 20.76 2.91
C LYS A 8 -0.24 19.67 2.82
N ARG A 9 1.02 20.07 2.65
CA ARG A 9 2.15 19.16 2.67
C ARG A 9 2.45 18.83 4.13
N GLU A 10 1.83 17.76 4.61
CA GLU A 10 1.92 17.33 6.00
C GLU A 10 3.03 16.30 6.25
N LEU A 11 3.60 15.71 5.17
CA LEU A 11 4.59 14.65 5.24
C LEU A 11 5.96 15.05 4.66
N GLY A 12 7.01 14.73 5.40
CA GLY A 12 8.41 14.87 4.99
C GLY A 12 8.92 13.69 4.16
N LEU A 13 10.12 13.82 3.58
CA LEU A 13 10.75 12.76 2.77
C LEU A 13 10.88 11.45 3.57
N PHE A 14 11.43 11.54 4.78
CA PHE A 14 11.70 10.39 5.63
C PHE A 14 10.41 9.66 6.02
N GLU A 15 9.37 10.41 6.38
CA GLU A 15 8.05 9.87 6.74
C GLU A 15 7.40 9.12 5.58
N VAL A 16 7.48 9.68 4.37
CA VAL A 16 6.96 9.04 3.16
C VAL A 16 7.75 7.78 2.81
N THR A 17 9.08 7.81 2.89
CA THR A 17 9.93 6.65 2.59
C THR A 17 9.69 5.52 3.57
N LEU A 18 9.69 5.79 4.88
CA LEU A 18 9.42 4.78 5.90
C LEU A 18 8.01 4.20 5.77
N SER A 19 7.01 5.05 5.56
CA SER A 19 5.63 4.60 5.33
C SER A 19 5.55 3.65 4.12
N GLY A 20 6.25 3.96 3.02
CA GLY A 20 6.33 3.08 1.86
C GLY A 20 6.97 1.72 2.17
N VAL A 21 8.07 1.71 2.93
CA VAL A 21 8.73 0.47 3.38
C VAL A 21 7.78 -0.36 4.25
N GLY A 22 7.10 0.27 5.20
CA GLY A 22 6.13 -0.40 6.08
C GLY A 22 4.99 -1.08 5.32
N ILE A 23 4.45 -0.42 4.30
CA ILE A 23 3.39 -0.99 3.45
C ILE A 23 3.90 -2.23 2.70
N ILE A 24 5.13 -2.20 2.17
CA ILE A 24 5.74 -3.32 1.42
C ILE A 24 6.02 -4.50 2.35
N LEU A 25 6.63 -4.26 3.52
CA LEU A 25 6.95 -5.31 4.49
C LEU A 25 5.68 -5.94 5.08
N GLY A 26 4.69 -5.10 5.42
CA GLY A 26 3.44 -5.49 6.08
C GLY A 26 2.68 -6.60 5.35
N ALA A 27 2.19 -6.31 4.14
CA ALA A 27 1.43 -7.28 3.36
C ALA A 27 2.31 -8.40 2.79
N GLY A 28 3.50 -8.04 2.31
CA GLY A 28 4.34 -8.95 1.53
C GLY A 28 5.00 -10.03 2.39
N ILE A 29 5.74 -9.63 3.42
CA ILE A 29 6.51 -10.59 4.21
C ILE A 29 5.58 -11.34 5.16
N TYR A 30 4.77 -10.63 5.94
CA TYR A 30 4.01 -11.31 6.98
C TYR A 30 2.89 -12.19 6.42
N ALA A 31 2.14 -11.74 5.41
CA ALA A 31 1.00 -12.54 4.91
C ALA A 31 1.38 -13.57 3.83
N LEU A 32 2.38 -13.29 2.98
CA LEU A 32 2.58 -14.05 1.73
C LEU A 32 3.85 -14.91 1.72
N ILE A 33 4.83 -14.67 2.59
CA ILE A 33 6.12 -15.38 2.53
C ILE A 33 5.97 -16.90 2.73
N GLY A 34 5.08 -17.32 3.64
CA GLY A 34 4.84 -18.75 3.89
C GLY A 34 4.22 -19.45 2.69
N LYS A 35 3.29 -18.79 2.00
CA LYS A 35 2.69 -19.31 0.77
C LYS A 35 3.70 -19.35 -0.38
N ALA A 36 4.54 -18.33 -0.50
CA ALA A 36 5.62 -18.30 -1.48
C ALA A 36 6.65 -19.41 -1.22
N ALA A 37 7.04 -19.63 0.04
CA ALA A 37 7.92 -20.72 0.44
C ALA A 37 7.31 -22.10 0.20
N GLY A 38 5.99 -22.26 0.39
CA GLY A 38 5.29 -23.50 0.06
C GLY A 38 5.32 -23.85 -1.44
N LEU A 39 5.38 -22.84 -2.32
CA LEU A 39 5.45 -23.03 -3.77
C LEU A 39 6.89 -23.18 -4.28
N ALA A 40 7.81 -22.34 -3.80
CA ALA A 40 9.19 -22.27 -4.30
C ALA A 40 10.19 -23.11 -3.48
N GLY A 41 9.80 -23.58 -2.29
CA GLY A 41 10.68 -24.27 -1.36
C GLY A 41 11.91 -23.42 -1.01
N ASN A 42 13.08 -24.05 -1.02
CA ASN A 42 14.36 -23.37 -0.75
C ASN A 42 14.71 -22.29 -1.79
N SER A 43 14.12 -22.33 -2.99
CA SER A 43 14.40 -21.37 -4.07
C SER A 43 13.64 -20.04 -3.91
N VAL A 44 12.89 -19.86 -2.82
CA VAL A 44 12.09 -18.65 -2.54
C VAL A 44 12.93 -17.37 -2.57
N TRP A 45 14.18 -17.40 -2.07
CA TRP A 45 15.07 -16.24 -2.09
C TRP A 45 15.38 -15.78 -3.51
N MET A 46 15.47 -16.72 -4.47
CA MET A 46 15.74 -16.41 -5.87
C MET A 46 14.52 -15.74 -6.52
N SER A 47 13.30 -16.18 -6.16
CA SER A 47 12.06 -15.51 -6.57
C SER A 47 11.96 -14.08 -6.03
N PHE A 48 12.38 -13.84 -4.78
CA PHE A 48 12.46 -12.50 -4.21
C PHE A 48 13.53 -11.63 -4.88
N ALA A 49 14.70 -12.19 -5.19
CA ALA A 49 15.76 -11.47 -5.89
C ALA A 49 15.32 -11.00 -7.29
N ILE A 50 14.67 -11.88 -8.06
CA ILE A 50 14.13 -11.52 -9.39
C ILE A 50 13.03 -10.47 -9.25
N SER A 51 12.11 -10.64 -8.29
CA SER A 51 11.05 -9.67 -8.01
C SER A 51 11.61 -8.30 -7.63
N ALA A 52 12.70 -8.25 -6.86
CA ALA A 52 13.37 -7.01 -6.47
C ALA A 52 13.94 -6.27 -7.69
N VAL A 53 14.57 -6.99 -8.63
CA VAL A 53 15.08 -6.40 -9.87
C VAL A 53 13.95 -5.79 -10.70
N VAL A 54 12.82 -6.51 -10.84
CA VAL A 54 11.64 -5.99 -11.56
C VAL A 54 11.08 -4.75 -10.85
N ALA A 55 10.96 -4.81 -9.52
CA ALA A 55 10.47 -3.69 -8.71
C ALA A 55 11.38 -2.46 -8.80
N LEU A 56 12.70 -2.63 -8.94
CA LEU A 56 13.64 -1.52 -9.17
C LEU A 56 13.34 -0.78 -10.47
N PHE A 57 13.13 -1.50 -11.58
CA PHE A 57 12.76 -0.87 -12.86
C PHE A 57 11.41 -0.15 -12.77
N THR A 58 10.44 -0.74 -12.08
CA THR A 58 9.16 -0.07 -11.80
C THR A 58 9.38 1.19 -10.98
N GLY A 59 10.15 1.12 -9.89
CA GLY A 59 10.45 2.26 -9.01
C GLY A 59 11.13 3.41 -9.76
N LEU A 60 12.12 3.12 -10.60
CA LEU A 60 12.79 4.11 -11.44
C LEU A 60 11.81 4.79 -12.42
N SER A 61 10.94 4.02 -13.07
CA SER A 61 9.91 4.57 -13.99
C SER A 61 8.93 5.50 -13.25
N TYR A 62 8.51 5.12 -12.04
CA TYR A 62 7.66 5.98 -11.20
C TYR A 62 8.41 7.22 -10.68
N SER A 63 9.72 7.13 -10.45
CA SER A 63 10.54 8.27 -10.04
C SER A 63 10.57 9.36 -11.13
N GLU A 64 10.72 8.96 -12.39
CA GLU A 64 10.67 9.90 -13.52
C GLU A 64 9.28 10.54 -13.64
N LEU A 65 8.22 9.73 -13.64
CA LEU A 65 6.83 10.22 -13.75
C LEU A 65 6.44 11.16 -12.60
N SER A 66 6.83 10.83 -11.36
CA SER A 66 6.52 11.66 -10.20
C SER A 66 7.26 13.00 -10.21
N SER A 67 8.46 13.04 -10.78
CA SER A 67 9.21 14.28 -10.99
C SER A 67 8.60 15.15 -12.10
N MET A 68 8.05 14.53 -13.16
CA MET A 68 7.39 15.21 -14.27
C MET A 68 6.01 15.76 -13.91
N PHE A 69 5.24 15.02 -13.12
CA PHE A 69 3.86 15.37 -12.77
C PHE A 69 3.68 15.45 -11.24
N PRO A 70 4.14 16.54 -10.58
CA PRO A 70 4.12 16.69 -9.12
C PRO A 70 2.72 17.09 -8.61
N ARG A 71 1.72 16.26 -8.88
CA ARG A 71 0.33 16.46 -8.45
C ARG A 71 -0.15 15.27 -7.63
N ALA A 72 -0.96 15.54 -6.63
CA ALA A 72 -1.67 14.51 -5.88
C ALA A 72 -2.72 13.85 -6.80
N GLY A 73 -2.37 12.70 -7.36
CA GLY A 73 -3.21 11.98 -8.32
C GLY A 73 -2.64 10.64 -8.80
N ALA A 74 -1.39 10.32 -8.46
CA ALA A 74 -0.74 9.03 -8.76
C ALA A 74 -0.96 8.57 -10.22
N GLU A 75 -1.28 7.29 -10.45
CA GLU A 75 -1.41 6.68 -11.77
C GLU A 75 -2.53 7.32 -12.59
N HIS A 76 -3.60 7.80 -11.94
CA HIS A 76 -4.69 8.49 -12.62
C HIS A 76 -4.19 9.75 -13.35
N GLU A 77 -3.36 10.58 -12.71
CA GLU A 77 -2.84 11.79 -13.35
C GLU A 77 -1.83 11.46 -14.46
N TYR A 78 -0.99 10.45 -14.28
CA TYR A 78 -0.04 10.02 -15.32
C TYR A 78 -0.76 9.57 -16.59
N ILE A 79 -1.77 8.71 -16.44
CA ILE A 79 -2.54 8.16 -17.56
C ILE A 79 -3.40 9.22 -18.21
N LYS A 80 -3.95 10.15 -17.43
CA LYS A 80 -4.73 11.27 -17.96
C LYS A 80 -3.93 12.13 -18.92
N ASN A 81 -2.65 12.37 -18.60
CA ASN A 81 -1.75 13.15 -19.46
C ASN A 81 -1.33 12.37 -20.72
N ALA A 82 -1.20 11.04 -20.64
CA ALA A 82 -0.77 10.21 -21.77
C ALA A 82 -1.90 9.76 -22.71
N PHE A 83 -3.05 9.34 -22.16
CA PHE A 83 -4.13 8.63 -22.88
C PHE A 83 -5.49 9.33 -22.80
N GLY A 84 -5.60 10.45 -22.08
CA GLY A 84 -6.83 11.21 -21.94
C GLY A 84 -7.74 10.75 -20.79
N LYS A 85 -8.89 11.42 -20.68
CA LYS A 85 -9.73 11.39 -19.46
C LYS A 85 -10.47 10.08 -19.22
N VAL A 86 -10.89 9.38 -20.27
CA VAL A 86 -11.70 8.14 -20.15
C VAL A 86 -10.86 7.02 -19.57
N THR A 87 -9.66 6.79 -20.11
CA THR A 87 -8.71 5.80 -19.62
C THR A 87 -8.27 6.10 -18.19
N ALA A 88 -8.03 7.38 -17.88
CA ALA A 88 -7.69 7.80 -16.53
C ALA A 88 -8.81 7.47 -15.52
N PHE A 89 -10.07 7.71 -15.88
CA PHE A 89 -11.21 7.38 -15.02
C PHE A 89 -11.26 5.89 -14.67
N ILE A 90 -11.05 5.01 -15.66
CA ILE A 90 -10.98 3.55 -15.44
C ILE A 90 -9.84 3.22 -14.48
N ILE A 91 -8.66 3.81 -14.68
CA ILE A 91 -7.51 3.58 -13.80
C ILE A 91 -7.77 4.12 -12.38
N GLY A 92 -8.49 5.23 -12.22
CA GLY A 92 -8.94 5.71 -10.92
C GLY A 92 -9.73 4.66 -10.13
N TRP A 93 -10.66 3.97 -10.79
CA TRP A 93 -11.40 2.86 -10.17
C TRP A 93 -10.51 1.66 -9.85
N LEU A 94 -9.55 1.33 -10.72
CA LEU A 94 -8.61 0.23 -10.47
C LEU A 94 -7.72 0.52 -9.26
N ILE A 95 -7.28 1.77 -9.06
CA ILE A 95 -6.51 2.16 -7.87
C ILE A 95 -7.34 1.91 -6.60
N ILE A 96 -8.60 2.35 -6.57
CA ILE A 96 -9.49 2.14 -5.41
C ILE A 96 -9.68 0.65 -5.14
N LEU A 97 -9.98 -0.15 -6.17
CA LEU A 97 -10.17 -1.60 -6.04
C LEU A 97 -8.88 -2.29 -5.56
N SER A 98 -7.72 -1.89 -6.08
CA SER A 98 -6.43 -2.42 -5.65
C SER A 98 -6.16 -2.12 -4.17
N GLY A 99 -6.53 -0.92 -3.70
CA GLY A 99 -6.44 -0.54 -2.30
C GLY A 99 -7.35 -1.39 -1.40
N ILE A 100 -8.59 -1.64 -1.83
CA ILE A 100 -9.54 -2.51 -1.10
C ILE A 100 -8.99 -3.94 -0.98
N ILE A 101 -8.45 -4.50 -2.07
CA ILE A 101 -7.85 -5.83 -2.08
C ILE A 101 -6.61 -5.87 -1.19
N GLY A 102 -5.76 -4.84 -1.27
CA GLY A 102 -4.57 -4.71 -0.43
C GLY A 102 -4.91 -4.67 1.07
N ALA A 103 -5.82 -3.79 1.47
CA ALA A 103 -6.29 -3.68 2.85
C ALA A 103 -6.91 -5.00 3.36
N SER A 104 -7.71 -5.66 2.53
CA SER A 104 -8.32 -6.96 2.85
C SER A 104 -7.25 -8.05 3.04
N THR A 105 -6.21 -8.05 2.19
CA THR A 105 -5.10 -9.01 2.27
C THR A 105 -4.31 -8.84 3.57
N VAL A 106 -4.00 -7.60 3.96
CA VAL A 106 -3.32 -7.31 5.23
C VAL A 106 -4.17 -7.72 6.42
N ALA A 107 -5.46 -7.40 6.40
CA ALA A 107 -6.38 -7.76 7.48
C ALA A 107 -6.52 -9.28 7.66
N LEU A 108 -6.61 -10.04 6.56
CA LEU A 108 -6.65 -11.49 6.59
C LEU A 108 -5.31 -12.10 7.05
N GLY A 109 -4.19 -11.52 6.62
CA GLY A 109 -2.86 -11.89 7.12
C GLY A 109 -2.77 -11.75 8.63
N PHE A 110 -3.18 -10.59 9.16
CA PHE A 110 -3.25 -10.36 10.61
C PHE A 110 -4.20 -11.34 11.30
N GLY A 111 -5.42 -11.51 10.78
CA GLY A 111 -6.40 -12.43 11.35
C GLY A 111 -5.89 -13.87 11.43
N GLY A 112 -5.09 -14.30 10.44
CA GLY A 112 -4.42 -15.61 10.46
C GLY A 112 -3.38 -15.75 11.59
N TYR A 113 -2.52 -14.74 11.78
CA TYR A 113 -1.57 -14.75 12.91
C TYR A 113 -2.29 -14.68 14.26
N PHE A 114 -3.25 -13.79 14.39
CA PHE A 114 -4.01 -13.60 15.63
C PHE A 114 -4.78 -14.88 16.01
N SER A 115 -5.38 -15.54 15.01
CA SER A 115 -6.03 -16.84 15.17
C SER A 115 -5.05 -17.92 15.65
N SER A 116 -3.83 -17.95 15.09
CA SER A 116 -2.81 -18.94 15.46
C SER A 116 -2.28 -18.73 16.88
N LEU A 117 -2.25 -17.49 17.38
CA LEU A 117 -1.75 -17.17 18.72
C LEU A 117 -2.83 -17.34 19.80
N PHE A 118 -4.06 -16.88 19.54
CA PHE A 118 -5.13 -16.80 20.55
C PHE A 118 -6.27 -17.80 20.32
N HIS A 119 -6.18 -18.67 19.33
CA HIS A 119 -7.20 -19.66 18.96
C HIS A 119 -8.58 -19.06 18.66
N THR A 120 -8.61 -17.79 18.26
CA THR A 120 -9.84 -17.09 17.84
C THR A 120 -10.10 -17.28 16.35
N PRO A 121 -11.34 -17.17 15.85
CA PRO A 121 -11.62 -17.25 14.42
C PRO A 121 -10.95 -16.08 13.64
N ALA A 122 -10.36 -16.40 12.48
CA ALA A 122 -9.58 -15.45 11.68
C ALA A 122 -10.44 -14.37 10.98
N ILE A 123 -11.65 -14.71 10.54
CA ILE A 123 -12.53 -13.78 9.81
C ILE A 123 -13.01 -12.63 10.71
N PRO A 124 -13.55 -12.89 11.93
CA PRO A 124 -13.97 -11.82 12.82
C PRO A 124 -12.82 -10.91 13.27
N SER A 125 -11.63 -11.47 13.54
CA SER A 125 -10.46 -10.68 13.91
C SER A 125 -9.99 -9.74 12.79
N ALA A 126 -10.00 -10.21 11.53
CA ALA A 126 -9.74 -9.38 10.37
C ALA A 126 -10.76 -8.22 10.23
N ILE A 127 -12.06 -8.50 10.42
CA ILE A 127 -13.12 -7.48 10.34
C ILE A 127 -12.93 -6.44 11.45
N ILE A 128 -12.68 -6.87 12.69
CA ILE A 128 -12.44 -5.98 13.83
C ILE A 128 -11.24 -5.06 13.55
N LEU A 129 -10.16 -5.61 12.98
CA LEU A 129 -8.99 -4.82 12.60
C LEU A 129 -9.34 -3.77 11.53
N ILE A 130 -10.09 -4.12 10.49
CA ILE A 130 -10.53 -3.16 9.46
C ILE A 130 -11.35 -2.04 10.08
N VAL A 131 -12.29 -2.35 10.97
CA VAL A 131 -13.14 -1.36 11.63
C VAL A 131 -12.30 -0.43 12.51
N LEU A 132 -11.37 -0.99 13.29
CA LEU A 132 -10.48 -0.22 14.16
C LEU A 132 -9.57 0.70 13.36
N LEU A 133 -8.91 0.19 12.31
CA LEU A 133 -8.07 1.00 11.44
C LEU A 133 -8.87 2.06 10.69
N SER A 134 -10.10 1.75 10.26
CA SER A 134 -11.00 2.74 9.66
C SER A 134 -11.32 3.86 10.64
N PHE A 135 -11.55 3.54 11.92
CA PHE A 135 -11.76 4.55 12.95
C PHE A 135 -10.52 5.43 13.17
N VAL A 136 -9.32 4.85 13.19
CA VAL A 136 -8.06 5.60 13.28
C VAL A 136 -7.89 6.54 12.08
N LEU A 137 -8.24 6.10 10.87
CA LEU A 137 -8.21 6.93 9.67
C LEU A 137 -9.13 8.15 9.77
N PHE A 138 -10.27 8.06 10.47
CA PHE A 138 -11.16 9.20 10.73
C PHE A 138 -10.56 10.23 11.70
N LEU A 139 -9.64 9.84 12.58
CA LEU A 139 -9.01 10.75 13.55
C LEU A 139 -7.97 11.69 12.90
N GLY A 140 -7.42 11.31 11.74
CA GLY A 140 -6.57 12.18 10.94
C GLY A 140 -5.41 11.46 10.26
N ILE A 141 -5.07 11.93 9.05
CA ILE A 141 -4.03 11.33 8.19
C ILE A 141 -2.64 11.47 8.83
N LYS A 142 -2.36 12.57 9.56
CA LYS A 142 -1.08 12.79 10.25
C LYS A 142 -0.81 11.75 11.34
N GLU A 143 -1.79 11.55 12.23
CA GLU A 143 -1.70 10.55 13.30
C GLU A 143 -1.55 9.15 12.70
N SER A 144 -2.35 8.85 11.67
CA SER A 144 -2.30 7.55 10.98
C SER A 144 -0.91 7.24 10.41
N VAL A 145 -0.26 8.22 9.79
CA VAL A 145 1.10 8.03 9.24
C VAL A 145 2.14 7.95 10.35
N PHE A 146 2.01 8.73 11.42
CA PHE A 146 2.88 8.60 12.58
C PHE A 146 2.81 7.20 13.20
N PHE A 147 1.60 6.66 13.40
CA PHE A 147 1.41 5.29 13.84
C PHE A 147 2.03 4.28 12.86
N ALA A 148 1.82 4.45 11.56
CA ALA A 148 2.42 3.57 10.56
C ALA A 148 3.95 3.56 10.65
N ILE A 149 4.59 4.72 10.85
CA ILE A 149 6.05 4.83 11.01
C ILE A 149 6.52 4.20 12.31
N LEU A 150 5.78 4.37 13.42
CA LEU A 150 6.13 3.79 14.71
C LEU A 150 6.10 2.25 14.70
N PHE A 151 5.18 1.67 13.93
CA PHE A 151 4.99 0.22 13.82
C PHE A 151 5.75 -0.43 12.64
N THR A 152 6.38 0.36 11.78
CA THR A 152 7.25 -0.12 10.68
C THR A 152 8.65 -0.43 11.18
#